data_AF-A0AAN9FU29-F1
#
_entry.id   AF-A0AAN9FU29-F1
#
_cell.length_a   1.000
_cell.length_b   1.000
_cell.length_c   1.000
_cell.angle_alpha   90.00
_cell.angle_beta   90.00
_cell.angle_gamma   90.00
#
_symmetry.space_group_name_H-M   'P 1'
#
loop_
_entity.id
_entity.type
_entity.pdbx_description
1 polymer ?
#
loop_
_entity_poly.entity_id
_entity_poly.type
_entity_poly.pdbx_seq_one_letter_code
_entity_poly.pdbx_strand_id
1 'polypeptide(L)'
;MPRRANAKTPKKDGNDSHSSLASLENNFYEGESLTNLLQSIRREIESARHLDGSSLPEKIWLKQQFSIGVNEVTRVLERMKPCTELEGSTQLFPLIGSNHKASSVKLQAVLVASDCNPRWLTKHLPGLASSRSVPLIFVRDSKKGSLRLGELVQLKTAMAIGIKVKGNTINKIVEEIIQGNELLPCGSANVQSHALTDVEG
;
A
#
# COMPACT_ATOMS: atom_id res chain seq x y z
N MET A 1 42.51 -44.18 -18.04
CA MET A 1 41.57 -43.17 -17.50
C MET A 1 41.93 -41.82 -18.11
N PRO A 2 41.11 -41.23 -19.00
CA PRO A 2 41.45 -40.00 -19.68
C PRO A 2 41.24 -38.78 -18.75
N ARG A 3 42.22 -37.86 -18.78
CA ARG A 3 42.13 -36.52 -18.20
C ARG A 3 41.28 -35.62 -19.11
N ARG A 4 40.29 -34.93 -18.54
CA ARG A 4 39.68 -33.70 -19.09
C ARG A 4 39.30 -32.78 -17.94
N ALA A 5 39.95 -31.63 -17.85
CA ALA A 5 39.47 -30.49 -17.07
C ALA A 5 39.93 -29.21 -17.78
N ASN A 6 38.99 -28.54 -18.45
CA ASN A 6 38.99 -27.08 -18.50
C ASN A 6 37.61 -26.59 -18.97
N ALA A 7 36.96 -25.72 -18.18
CA ALA A 7 36.10 -24.64 -18.66
C ALA A 7 35.84 -23.69 -17.49
N LYS A 8 36.54 -22.56 -17.54
CA LYS A 8 36.41 -21.39 -16.67
C LYS A 8 35.32 -20.51 -17.28
N THR A 9 34.27 -20.18 -16.53
CA THR A 9 33.26 -19.17 -16.92
C THR A 9 32.88 -18.30 -15.73
N PRO A 10 32.41 -17.06 -16.00
CA PRO A 10 32.72 -15.89 -15.19
C PRO A 10 31.66 -15.54 -14.14
N LYS A 11 32.11 -14.74 -13.16
CA LYS A 11 31.31 -14.02 -12.17
C LYS A 11 30.11 -13.33 -12.81
N LYS A 12 28.94 -13.47 -12.19
CA LYS A 12 27.83 -12.54 -12.33
C LYS A 12 27.44 -12.08 -10.93
N ASP A 13 27.94 -10.91 -10.57
CA ASP A 13 27.47 -10.15 -9.41
C ASP A 13 26.02 -9.74 -9.70
N GLY A 14 25.08 -10.44 -9.05
CA GLY A 14 23.66 -10.09 -9.09
C GLY A 14 23.38 -9.02 -8.04
N ASN A 15 23.65 -7.77 -8.39
CA ASN A 15 23.16 -6.60 -7.67
C ASN A 15 21.91 -6.11 -8.40
N ASP A 16 20.72 -6.54 -7.98
CA ASP A 16 19.45 -5.95 -8.41
C ASP A 16 18.33 -6.42 -7.47
N SER A 17 17.90 -5.55 -6.54
CA SER A 17 16.56 -5.53 -5.89
C SER A 17 16.43 -4.54 -4.72
N HIS A 18 17.47 -3.77 -4.35
CA HIS A 18 17.39 -2.93 -3.14
C HIS A 18 16.64 -1.59 -3.31
N SER A 19 16.35 -1.13 -4.53
CA SER A 19 15.70 0.17 -4.75
C SER A 19 14.17 0.15 -4.56
N SER A 20 13.49 -0.99 -4.76
CA SER A 20 12.03 -1.10 -4.55
C SER A 20 11.60 -1.36 -3.11
N LEU A 21 12.54 -1.70 -2.22
CA LEU A 21 12.26 -1.88 -0.78
C LEU A 21 12.48 -0.58 0.01
N ALA A 22 13.38 0.29 -0.44
CA ALA A 22 13.71 1.54 0.26
C ALA A 22 12.53 2.52 0.35
N SER A 23 11.60 2.51 -0.63
CA SER A 23 10.37 3.33 -0.56
C SER A 23 9.26 2.70 0.29
N LEU A 24 9.35 1.41 0.59
CA LEU A 24 8.42 0.72 1.50
C LEU A 24 8.84 0.89 2.98
N GLU A 25 10.08 1.31 3.21
CA GLU A 25 10.75 1.33 4.52
C GLU A 25 10.16 2.37 5.50
N ASN A 26 9.42 3.36 5.00
CA ASN A 26 8.94 4.48 5.82
C ASN A 26 7.49 4.37 6.31
N ASN A 27 6.75 3.29 6.00
CA ASN A 27 5.33 3.16 6.37
C ASN A 27 5.07 2.07 7.42
N PHE A 28 5.96 1.93 8.41
CA PHE A 28 5.76 1.03 9.54
C PHE A 28 5.25 1.80 10.76
N TYR A 29 4.20 1.29 11.40
CA TYR A 29 3.71 1.78 12.68
C TYR A 29 3.92 0.73 13.75
N GLU A 30 4.55 1.15 14.85
CA GLU A 30 4.84 0.34 16.03
C GLU A 30 4.68 1.18 17.31
N GLY A 31 4.54 0.50 18.45
CA GLY A 31 4.47 1.17 19.77
C GLY A 31 3.34 2.21 19.89
N GLU A 32 3.70 3.42 20.35
CA GLU A 32 2.75 4.50 20.59
C GLU A 32 2.16 5.07 19.30
N SER A 33 2.97 5.21 18.23
CA SER A 33 2.48 5.73 16.95
C SER A 33 1.40 4.83 16.35
N LEU A 34 1.57 3.50 16.47
CA LEU A 34 0.54 2.54 16.10
C LEU A 34 -0.73 2.67 16.94
N THR A 35 -0.57 2.88 18.24
CA THR A 35 -1.72 3.04 19.15
C THR A 35 -2.53 4.28 18.76
N ASN A 36 -1.85 5.40 18.52
CA ASN A 36 -2.46 6.66 18.11
C ASN A 36 -3.13 6.55 16.73
N LEU A 37 -2.48 5.87 15.77
CA LEU A 37 -3.03 5.57 14.45
C LEU A 37 -4.34 4.79 14.55
N LEU A 38 -4.31 3.64 15.21
CA LEU A 38 -5.48 2.75 15.32
C LEU A 38 -6.61 3.39 16.13
N GLN A 39 -6.29 4.16 17.18
CA GLN A 39 -7.28 4.89 17.97
C GLN A 39 -7.94 6.00 17.15
N SER A 40 -7.19 6.72 16.32
CA SER A 40 -7.74 7.75 15.45
C SER A 40 -8.68 7.16 14.40
N ILE A 41 -8.28 6.06 13.75
CA ILE A 41 -9.15 5.36 12.79
C ILE A 41 -10.39 4.81 13.50
N ARG A 42 -10.23 4.20 14.68
CA ARG A 42 -11.36 3.66 15.47
C ARG A 42 -12.38 4.74 15.84
N ARG A 43 -11.91 5.91 16.29
CA ARG A 43 -12.78 7.05 16.62
C ARG A 43 -13.60 7.47 15.40
N GLU A 44 -12.98 7.52 14.22
CA GLU A 44 -13.71 7.88 12.99
C GLU A 44 -14.65 6.77 12.51
N ILE A 45 -14.34 5.50 12.76
CA ILE A 45 -15.28 4.39 12.55
C ILE A 45 -16.53 4.58 13.40
N GLU A 46 -16.36 4.86 14.70
CA GLU A 46 -17.45 5.09 15.64
C GLU A 46 -18.28 6.33 15.25
N SER A 47 -17.62 7.44 14.89
CA SER A 47 -18.26 8.67 14.41
C SER A 47 -19.07 8.46 13.13
N ALA A 48 -18.46 7.86 12.10
CA ALA A 48 -19.14 7.56 10.83
C ALA A 48 -20.32 6.59 11.03
N ARG A 49 -20.20 5.67 11.99
CA ARG A 49 -21.26 4.73 12.35
C ARG A 49 -22.44 5.42 13.01
N HIS A 50 -22.20 6.39 13.90
CA HIS A 50 -23.26 7.18 14.50
C HIS A 50 -24.04 8.00 13.47
N LEU A 51 -23.34 8.55 12.45
CA LEU A 51 -23.95 9.37 11.41
C LEU A 51 -24.82 8.58 10.42
N ASP A 52 -24.44 7.33 10.12
CA ASP A 52 -25.17 6.46 9.18
C ASP A 52 -26.57 6.04 9.69
N GLY A 53 -26.83 6.24 10.99
CA GLY A 53 -27.97 5.65 11.68
C GLY A 53 -27.81 4.12 11.77
N SER A 54 -28.40 3.47 12.76
CA SER A 54 -28.25 2.02 13.00
C SER A 54 -28.94 1.12 11.96
N SER A 55 -29.00 1.54 10.69
CA SER A 55 -29.76 0.94 9.59
C SER A 55 -29.28 -0.45 9.19
N LEU A 56 -27.97 -0.71 9.30
CA LEU A 56 -27.35 -1.99 8.94
C LEU A 56 -26.71 -2.65 10.15
N PRO A 57 -26.73 -3.99 10.27
CA PRO A 57 -25.89 -4.71 11.23
C PRO A 57 -24.41 -4.34 11.07
N GLU A 58 -23.71 -4.24 12.19
CA GLU A 58 -22.35 -3.70 12.27
C GLU A 58 -21.36 -4.38 11.33
N LYS A 59 -21.39 -5.72 11.27
CA LYS A 59 -20.56 -6.52 10.36
C LYS A 59 -20.83 -6.22 8.88
N ILE A 60 -22.08 -5.91 8.52
CA ILE A 60 -22.45 -5.59 7.14
C ILE A 60 -21.95 -4.18 6.79
N TRP A 61 -22.11 -3.24 7.72
CA TRP A 61 -21.62 -1.88 7.57
C TRP A 61 -20.09 -1.83 7.43
N LEU A 62 -19.35 -2.54 8.29
CA LEU A 62 -17.89 -2.63 8.21
C LEU A 62 -17.43 -3.17 6.84
N LYS A 63 -18.13 -4.17 6.28
CA LYS A 63 -17.82 -4.68 4.93
C LYS A 63 -18.06 -3.66 3.82
N GLN A 64 -18.92 -2.65 4.03
CA GLN A 64 -19.10 -1.57 3.06
C GLN A 64 -17.94 -0.56 3.11
N GLN A 65 -17.32 -0.39 4.28
CA GLN A 65 -16.18 0.52 4.48
C GLN A 65 -14.81 -0.14 4.21
N PHE A 66 -14.70 -1.44 4.45
CA PHE A 66 -13.42 -2.17 4.43
C PHE A 66 -13.46 -3.42 3.55
N SER A 67 -12.28 -3.80 3.04
CA SER A 67 -11.97 -5.13 2.50
C SER A 67 -11.09 -5.85 3.52
N ILE A 68 -11.58 -6.92 4.13
CA ILE A 68 -10.90 -7.58 5.25
C ILE A 68 -10.31 -8.92 4.81
N GLY A 69 -9.02 -9.11 5.09
CA GLY A 69 -8.25 -10.28 4.70
C GLY A 69 -7.58 -10.13 3.35
N VAL A 70 -6.50 -10.89 3.15
CA VAL A 70 -5.69 -10.85 1.92
C VAL A 70 -6.55 -11.06 0.67
N ASN A 71 -7.42 -12.07 0.70
CA ASN A 71 -8.25 -12.43 -0.46
C ASN A 71 -9.14 -11.27 -0.94
N GLU A 72 -9.85 -10.59 -0.03
CA GLU A 72 -10.72 -9.48 -0.43
C GLU A 72 -9.91 -8.25 -0.87
N VAL A 73 -8.76 -8.00 -0.23
CA VAL A 73 -7.86 -6.91 -0.62
C VAL A 73 -7.29 -7.14 -2.02
N THR A 74 -6.72 -8.31 -2.31
CA THR A 74 -6.17 -8.63 -3.63
C THR A 74 -7.26 -8.60 -4.69
N ARG A 75 -8.41 -9.19 -4.39
CA ARG A 75 -9.57 -9.24 -5.29
C ARG A 75 -10.09 -7.85 -5.65
N VAL A 76 -9.92 -6.83 -4.79
CA VAL A 76 -10.24 -5.43 -5.12
C VAL A 76 -9.11 -4.79 -5.93
N LEU A 77 -7.86 -4.91 -5.50
CA LEU A 77 -6.71 -4.33 -6.20
C LEU A 77 -6.59 -4.83 -7.64
N GLU A 78 -6.82 -6.12 -7.89
CA GLU A 78 -6.81 -6.73 -9.22
C GLU A 78 -7.90 -6.16 -10.16
N ARG A 79 -9.03 -5.70 -9.60
CA ARG A 79 -10.11 -5.07 -10.37
C ARG A 79 -9.91 -3.57 -10.57
N MET A 80 -9.01 -2.94 -9.82
CA MET A 80 -8.65 -1.54 -10.03
C MET A 80 -7.85 -1.41 -11.32
N LYS A 81 -7.95 -0.28 -12.04
CA LYS A 81 -7.12 -0.04 -13.23
C LYS A 81 -5.64 0.07 -12.82
N PRO A 82 -4.70 -0.48 -13.61
CA PRO A 82 -3.27 -0.25 -13.38
C PRO A 82 -2.96 1.24 -13.43
N CYS A 83 -2.04 1.69 -12.58
CA CYS A 83 -1.38 2.96 -12.76
C CYS A 83 -0.40 2.79 -13.93
N THR A 84 -0.82 3.18 -15.13
CA THR A 84 0.10 3.39 -16.24
C THR A 84 0.73 4.75 -16.05
N GLU A 85 1.94 4.78 -15.50
CA GLU A 85 2.80 5.95 -15.66
C GLU A 85 3.00 6.19 -17.16
N LEU A 86 2.88 7.46 -17.57
CA LEU A 86 3.01 7.99 -18.94
C LEU A 86 1.70 8.06 -19.75
N GLU A 87 0.93 9.12 -19.48
CA GLU A 87 0.26 9.90 -20.54
C GLU A 87 1.33 10.35 -21.56
N GLY A 88 1.62 9.48 -22.53
CA GLY A 88 2.55 9.76 -23.60
C GLY A 88 2.24 8.90 -24.80
N SER A 89 1.63 9.54 -25.80
CA SER A 89 1.47 9.10 -27.19
C SER A 89 0.32 8.12 -27.48
N THR A 90 -0.75 8.70 -28.01
CA THR A 90 -1.58 8.24 -29.14
C THR A 90 -1.25 6.84 -29.67
N GLN A 91 -2.09 5.84 -29.34
CA GLN A 91 -2.65 4.91 -30.32
C GLN A 91 -3.74 4.03 -29.71
N LEU A 92 -4.89 4.03 -30.41
CA LEU A 92 -6.01 3.11 -30.23
C LEU A 92 -5.55 1.65 -30.25
N PHE A 93 -5.95 0.90 -29.22
CA PHE A 93 -6.33 -0.50 -29.40
C PHE A 93 -7.55 -0.79 -28.50
N PRO A 94 -8.77 -0.94 -29.06
CA PRO A 94 -9.90 -1.46 -28.31
C PRO A 94 -9.73 -2.97 -28.18
N LEU A 95 -9.11 -3.42 -27.09
CA LEU A 95 -9.12 -4.83 -26.71
C LEU A 95 -10.54 -5.20 -26.26
N ILE A 96 -11.16 -6.00 -27.10
CA ILE A 96 -12.49 -6.59 -26.98
C ILE A 96 -12.70 -7.21 -25.60
N GLY A 97 -13.75 -6.75 -24.90
CA GLY A 97 -14.69 -7.59 -24.18
C GLY A 97 -14.31 -8.12 -22.80
N SER A 98 -14.78 -7.44 -21.75
CA SER A 98 -15.75 -8.11 -20.88
C SER A 98 -16.73 -7.10 -20.30
N ASN A 99 -18.03 -7.30 -20.56
CA ASN A 99 -19.14 -6.52 -19.97
C ASN A 99 -19.37 -6.89 -18.49
N HIS A 100 -18.31 -7.20 -17.74
CA HIS A 100 -18.41 -7.24 -16.30
C HIS A 100 -18.34 -5.79 -15.84
N LYS A 101 -19.45 -5.26 -15.32
CA LYS A 101 -19.44 -4.03 -14.49
C LYS A 101 -18.35 -4.22 -13.43
N ALA A 102 -17.12 -3.78 -13.73
CA ALA A 102 -16.04 -3.83 -12.77
C ALA A 102 -16.53 -3.01 -11.58
N SER A 103 -16.55 -3.61 -10.38
CA SER A 103 -17.03 -2.89 -9.21
C SER A 103 -16.19 -1.62 -9.07
N SER A 104 -16.82 -0.45 -9.01
CA SER A 104 -16.15 0.86 -8.86
C SER A 104 -15.44 1.03 -7.50
N VAL A 105 -15.28 -0.05 -6.76
CA VAL A 105 -14.66 -0.06 -5.43
C VAL A 105 -13.15 0.15 -5.61
N LYS A 106 -12.66 1.27 -5.08
CA LYS A 106 -11.23 1.59 -4.99
C LYS A 106 -10.78 1.52 -3.54
N LEU A 107 -9.52 1.15 -3.31
CA LEU A 107 -8.88 1.26 -2.01
C LEU A 107 -8.10 2.56 -1.92
N GLN A 108 -8.21 3.25 -0.78
CA GLN A 108 -7.41 4.43 -0.45
C GLN A 108 -6.05 4.03 0.12
N ALA A 109 -6.04 3.02 0.99
CA ALA A 109 -4.84 2.47 1.62
C ALA A 109 -5.10 1.02 2.05
N VAL A 110 -4.03 0.30 2.35
CA VAL A 110 -4.10 -1.06 2.89
C VAL A 110 -3.24 -1.15 4.15
N LEU A 111 -3.85 -1.51 5.27
CA LEU A 111 -3.15 -1.89 6.50
C LEU A 111 -2.74 -3.35 6.42
N VAL A 112 -1.49 -3.70 6.70
CA VAL A 112 -0.96 -5.08 6.63
C VAL A 112 -0.28 -5.45 7.94
N ALA A 113 -0.70 -6.57 8.54
CA ALA A 113 -0.07 -7.07 9.74
C ALA A 113 1.28 -7.75 9.43
N SER A 114 2.33 -7.34 10.14
CA SER A 114 3.70 -7.86 9.92
C SER A 114 3.94 -9.24 10.54
N ASP A 115 3.03 -9.70 11.40
CA ASP A 115 3.08 -10.99 12.11
C ASP A 115 2.39 -12.14 11.34
N CYS A 116 2.04 -11.91 10.07
CA CYS A 116 1.49 -12.92 9.18
C CYS A 116 2.41 -14.16 9.09
N ASN A 117 1.85 -15.33 9.38
CA ASN A 117 2.49 -16.63 9.20
C ASN A 117 1.51 -17.63 8.57
N PRO A 118 1.80 -18.21 7.39
CA PRO A 118 3.04 -18.05 6.62
C PRO A 118 3.13 -16.73 5.85
N ARG A 119 4.34 -16.14 5.80
CA ARG A 119 4.61 -14.83 5.17
C ARG A 119 4.27 -14.76 3.67
N TRP A 120 4.17 -15.90 2.99
CA TRP A 120 3.84 -15.91 1.56
C TRP A 120 2.44 -15.36 1.26
N LEU A 121 1.53 -15.40 2.25
CA LEU A 121 0.17 -14.88 2.09
C LEU A 121 0.15 -13.38 1.78
N THR A 122 1.08 -12.59 2.30
CA THR A 122 1.13 -11.14 2.08
C THR A 122 2.21 -10.71 1.10
N LYS A 123 3.04 -11.64 0.60
CA LYS A 123 4.19 -11.37 -0.27
C LYS A 123 3.83 -10.62 -1.57
N HIS A 124 2.64 -10.87 -2.11
CA HIS A 124 2.20 -10.25 -3.36
C HIS A 124 1.58 -8.86 -3.18
N LEU A 125 1.20 -8.49 -1.95
CA LEU A 125 0.52 -7.21 -1.69
C LEU A 125 1.35 -5.98 -2.08
N PRO A 126 2.68 -5.89 -1.77
CA PRO A 126 3.48 -4.74 -2.16
C PRO A 126 3.47 -4.44 -3.66
N GLY A 127 3.73 -5.45 -4.50
CA GLY A 127 3.72 -5.27 -5.94
C GLY A 127 2.33 -4.94 -6.48
N LEU A 128 1.30 -5.62 -5.97
CA LEU A 128 -0.07 -5.41 -6.41
C LEU A 128 -0.60 -4.02 -6.03
N ALA A 129 -0.30 -3.54 -4.83
CA ALA A 129 -0.72 -2.22 -4.35
C ALA A 129 0.04 -1.08 -5.05
N SER A 130 1.36 -1.22 -5.22
CA SER A 130 2.20 -0.26 -5.94
C SER A 130 1.75 -0.08 -7.40
N SER A 131 1.43 -1.18 -8.09
CA SER A 131 0.86 -1.14 -9.46
C SER A 131 -0.45 -0.34 -9.57
N ARG A 132 -1.13 -0.05 -8.46
CA ARG A 132 -2.39 0.70 -8.42
C ARG A 132 -2.27 2.02 -7.66
N SER A 133 -1.05 2.44 -7.32
CA SER A 133 -0.79 3.62 -6.49
C SER A 133 -1.57 3.61 -5.18
N VAL A 134 -1.70 2.44 -4.55
CA VAL A 134 -2.35 2.30 -3.24
C VAL A 134 -1.26 2.14 -2.17
N PRO A 135 -1.14 3.07 -1.20
CA PRO A 135 -0.16 2.97 -0.14
C PRO A 135 -0.43 1.78 0.78
N LEU A 136 0.66 1.11 1.19
CA LEU A 136 0.65 0.09 2.23
C LEU A 136 1.15 0.68 3.54
N ILE A 137 0.44 0.37 4.63
CA ILE A 137 0.81 0.73 5.99
C ILE A 137 1.01 -0.56 6.77
N PHE A 138 2.24 -0.82 7.23
CA PHE A 138 2.56 -2.02 7.96
C PHE A 138 2.37 -1.82 9.46
N VAL A 139 1.62 -2.74 10.06
CA VAL A 139 1.38 -2.78 11.50
C VAL A 139 2.34 -3.79 12.13
N ARG A 140 3.21 -3.30 13.01
CA ARG A 140 4.16 -4.13 13.77
C ARG A 140 3.93 -3.93 15.26
N ASP A 141 3.38 -4.96 15.91
CA ASP A 141 3.09 -4.93 17.35
C ASP A 141 3.50 -6.25 17.99
N SER A 142 4.80 -6.50 18.19
CA SER A 142 5.27 -7.64 19.01
C SER A 142 4.56 -9.00 18.75
N LYS A 143 4.29 -9.36 17.49
CA LYS A 143 3.51 -10.54 17.04
C LYS A 143 1.99 -10.54 17.33
N LYS A 144 1.42 -9.36 17.55
CA LYS A 144 0.00 -9.07 17.78
C LYS A 144 -0.57 -8.06 16.77
N GLY A 145 0.17 -7.74 15.70
CA GLY A 145 -0.30 -6.81 14.68
C GLY A 145 -1.63 -7.25 14.06
N SER A 146 -1.76 -8.55 13.79
CA SER A 146 -2.99 -9.14 13.26
C SER A 146 -4.15 -9.09 14.25
N LEU A 147 -3.88 -9.22 15.56
CA LEU A 147 -4.87 -9.06 16.63
C LEU A 147 -5.39 -7.62 16.66
N ARG A 148 -4.48 -6.64 16.69
CA ARG A 148 -4.80 -5.20 16.69
C ARG A 148 -5.63 -4.78 15.48
N LEU A 149 -5.27 -5.28 14.29
CA LEU A 149 -6.09 -5.07 13.09
C LEU A 149 -7.47 -5.73 13.22
N GLY A 150 -7.53 -6.94 13.79
CA GLY A 150 -8.80 -7.61 14.07
C GLY A 150 -9.72 -6.77 14.95
N GLU A 151 -9.20 -6.25 16.06
CA GLU A 151 -9.94 -5.39 17.01
C GLU A 151 -10.56 -4.17 16.32
N LEU A 152 -9.84 -3.54 15.37
CA LEU A 152 -10.31 -2.37 14.62
C LEU A 152 -11.59 -2.66 13.81
N VAL A 153 -11.77 -3.91 13.35
CA VAL A 153 -12.92 -4.35 12.55
C VAL A 153 -13.74 -5.44 13.24
N GLN A 154 -13.64 -5.52 14.57
CA GLN A 154 -14.43 -6.43 15.42
C GLN A 154 -14.31 -7.91 15.04
N LEU A 155 -13.10 -8.31 14.69
CA LEU A 155 -12.72 -9.70 14.46
C LEU A 155 -11.63 -10.11 15.45
N LYS A 156 -11.43 -11.41 15.62
CA LYS A 156 -10.33 -11.92 16.44
C LYS A 156 -8.97 -11.53 15.87
N THR A 157 -8.82 -11.62 14.56
CA THR A 157 -7.59 -11.26 13.85
C THR A 157 -7.92 -10.79 12.44
N ALA A 158 -7.06 -9.97 11.86
CA ALA A 158 -7.09 -9.58 10.46
C ALA A 158 -5.65 -9.43 9.94
N MET A 159 -5.34 -10.06 8.80
CA MET A 159 -4.00 -10.00 8.22
C MET A 159 -3.79 -8.77 7.35
N ALA A 160 -4.85 -8.31 6.70
CA ALA A 160 -4.87 -7.13 5.85
C ALA A 160 -6.24 -6.46 5.92
N ILE A 161 -6.27 -5.14 5.87
CA ILE A 161 -7.48 -4.33 5.82
C ILE A 161 -7.30 -3.28 4.74
N GLY A 162 -8.05 -3.40 3.64
CA GLY A 162 -8.17 -2.36 2.64
C GLY A 162 -9.24 -1.36 3.03
N ILE A 163 -8.90 -0.08 3.06
CA ILE A 163 -9.82 1.01 3.35
C ILE A 163 -10.43 1.47 2.04
N LYS A 164 -11.76 1.36 1.88
CA LYS A 164 -12.44 1.73 0.63
C LYS A 164 -12.63 3.24 0.54
N VAL A 165 -12.52 3.78 -0.67
CA VAL A 165 -12.81 5.20 -0.94
C VAL A 165 -14.32 5.43 -0.87
N LYS A 166 -14.77 6.20 0.12
CA LYS A 166 -16.17 6.55 0.36
C LYS A 166 -16.42 8.05 0.59
N GLY A 167 -15.37 8.83 0.82
CA GLY A 167 -15.46 10.27 1.10
C GLY A 167 -15.99 10.59 2.50
N ASN A 168 -15.87 9.66 3.45
CA ASN A 168 -16.31 9.83 4.84
C ASN A 168 -15.16 10.30 5.75
N THR A 169 -15.42 10.46 7.04
CA THR A 169 -14.40 10.91 8.00
C THR A 169 -13.24 9.92 8.17
N ILE A 170 -13.49 8.62 8.00
CA ILE A 170 -12.43 7.58 7.96
C ILE A 170 -11.46 7.88 6.81
N ASN A 171 -11.97 8.25 5.63
CA ASN A 171 -11.09 8.58 4.51
C ASN A 171 -10.28 9.85 4.75
N LYS A 172 -10.84 10.84 5.46
CA LYS A 172 -10.13 12.09 5.79
C LYS A 172 -8.95 11.85 6.72
N ILE A 173 -9.16 11.13 7.83
CA ILE A 173 -8.06 10.83 8.76
C ILE A 173 -6.97 9.99 8.08
N VAL A 174 -7.35 9.04 7.22
CA VAL A 174 -6.40 8.22 6.46
C VAL A 174 -5.60 9.05 5.46
N GLU A 175 -6.22 10.04 4.83
CA GLU A 175 -5.53 10.99 3.96
C GLU A 175 -4.50 11.82 4.74
N GLU A 176 -4.85 12.33 5.93
CA GLU A 176 -3.93 13.05 6.81
C GLU A 176 -2.73 12.16 7.22
N ILE A 177 -2.99 10.88 7.52
CA ILE A 177 -1.95 9.89 7.87
C ILE A 177 -0.99 9.67 6.69
N ILE A 178 -1.51 9.53 5.47
CA ILE A 178 -0.69 9.30 4.27
C ILE A 178 0.13 10.56 3.95
N GLN A 179 -0.50 11.74 3.93
CA GLN A 179 0.16 13.01 3.63
C GLN A 179 1.21 13.38 4.67
N GLY A 180 0.96 13.08 5.95
CA GLY A 180 1.94 13.27 7.03
C GLY A 180 3.22 12.47 6.83
N ASN A 181 3.16 11.35 6.09
CA ASN A 181 4.32 10.52 5.77
C ASN A 181 5.02 10.93 4.46
N GLU A 182 4.34 11.64 3.56
CA GLU A 182 4.87 12.08 2.25
C GLU A 182 5.69 13.40 2.31
N LEU A 183 5.68 14.12 3.44
CA LEU A 183 6.39 15.39 3.63
C LEU A 183 7.94 15.28 3.76
N LEU A 184 8.53 14.12 3.46
CA LEU A 184 9.96 14.02 3.14
C LEU A 184 10.13 13.83 1.63
N PRO A 185 10.17 14.92 0.84
CA PRO A 185 10.56 14.82 -0.55
C PRO A 185 11.99 14.29 -0.64
N CYS A 186 12.13 13.21 -1.41
CA CYS A 186 13.41 12.73 -1.93
C CYS A 186 14.18 13.93 -2.48
N GLY A 187 15.42 14.10 -2.00
CA GLY A 187 16.21 15.32 -2.16
C GLY A 187 16.20 15.85 -3.59
N SER A 188 15.77 17.11 -3.72
CA SER A 188 16.14 17.93 -4.86
C SER A 188 17.66 17.98 -4.91
N ALA A 189 18.25 17.19 -5.81
CA ALA A 189 19.65 17.31 -6.16
C ALA A 189 19.89 18.76 -6.58
N ASN A 190 20.72 19.44 -5.79
CA ASN A 190 21.15 20.81 -6.01
C ASN A 190 21.87 20.86 -7.37
N VAL A 191 21.21 21.37 -8.41
CA VAL A 191 21.88 21.68 -9.67
C VAL A 191 22.67 22.96 -9.43
N GLN A 192 23.94 22.80 -9.07
CA GLN A 192 24.87 23.90 -8.98
C GLN A 192 25.26 24.32 -10.40
N SER A 193 24.54 25.32 -10.93
CA SER A 193 24.93 26.03 -12.14
C SER A 193 26.14 26.91 -11.83
N HIS A 194 27.34 26.44 -12.23
CA HIS A 194 28.52 27.28 -12.34
C HIS A 194 28.36 28.15 -13.59
N ALA A 195 27.89 29.39 -13.41
CA ALA A 195 27.96 30.41 -14.44
C ALA A 195 29.37 31.01 -14.44
N LEU A 196 30.11 30.81 -15.53
CA LEU A 196 31.21 31.67 -15.93
C LEU A 196 30.67 33.09 -16.13
N THR A 197 31.31 34.07 -15.49
CA THR A 197 31.34 35.44 -15.99
C THR A 197 32.76 35.95 -15.86
N ASP A 198 33.43 36.01 -17.02
CA ASP A 198 34.54 36.90 -17.28
C ASP A 198 34.10 38.38 -17.15
N VAL A 199 35.11 39.25 -17.04
CA VAL A 199 35.17 40.70 -17.28
C VAL A 199 34.86 41.63 -16.08
N GLU A 200 35.90 42.14 -15.40
CA GLU A 200 36.48 43.49 -15.60
C GLU A 200 37.65 43.76 -14.63
N GLY A 201 38.75 44.32 -15.16
CA GLY A 201 39.96 44.73 -14.43
C GLY A 201 41.19 44.73 -15.31
#